data_AF-A0ABD5T4M8-F1
#
_entry.id   AF-A0ABD5T4M8-F1
#
_cell.length_a   1.000
_cell.length_b   1.000
_cell.length_c   1.000
_cell.angle_alpha   90.00
_cell.angle_beta   90.00
_cell.angle_gamma   90.00
#
_symmetry.space_group_name_H-M   'P 1'
#
loop_
_entity.id
_entity.type
_entity.pdbx_description
1 polymer ?
#
loop_
_entity_poly.entity_id
_entity_poly.type
_entity_poly.pdbx_seq_one_letter_code
_entity_poly.pdbx_strand_id
1 'polypeptide(L)'
;APSGESAGSVTVVGTAHVSERSVDEVEETIERERPDVVAVELDEGRYRQMQGETPDDLDAGDLLKGNTVFQFLAYWMLSYVQTQLGDRFDIEPGADMRAAIDVAEGLGIDVALVDRDIQTTIQRFWARMSITEKLRMVGGLAFGITDPRIVGVVVGLFVGLLAGPIIGLFGGALGISDALLTSVTGGVLVAVAVG
;
A
#
# COMPACT_ATOMS: atom_id res chain seq x y z
N ALA A 1 34.29 36.48 -23.33
CA ALA A 1 33.14 35.95 -24.08
C ALA A 1 32.38 35.02 -23.15
N PRO A 2 31.06 35.17 -22.95
CA PRO A 2 30.31 34.16 -22.24
C PRO A 2 30.30 32.90 -23.11
N SER A 3 30.79 31.79 -22.57
CA SER A 3 30.63 30.45 -23.11
C SER A 3 29.14 30.18 -23.34
N GLY A 4 28.79 29.75 -24.54
CA GLY A 4 27.40 29.56 -24.95
C GLY A 4 26.65 28.64 -23.99
N GLU A 5 25.57 29.17 -23.41
CA GLU A 5 24.54 28.37 -22.78
C GLU A 5 23.85 27.58 -23.90
N SER A 6 24.23 26.31 -24.09
CA SER A 6 23.40 25.40 -24.87
C SER A 6 22.07 25.26 -24.14
N ALA A 7 20.97 25.67 -24.78
CA ALA A 7 19.64 25.47 -24.21
C ALA A 7 19.45 23.97 -23.95
N GLY A 8 19.22 23.59 -22.70
CA GLY A 8 18.88 22.20 -22.36
C GLY A 8 17.56 21.80 -22.99
N SER A 9 17.40 20.53 -23.31
CA SER A 9 16.16 19.95 -23.82
C SER A 9 15.64 18.88 -22.86
N VAL A 10 14.32 18.73 -22.82
CA VAL A 10 13.64 17.66 -22.09
C VAL A 10 12.68 17.00 -23.07
N THR A 11 12.82 15.68 -23.22
CA THR A 11 11.92 14.85 -24.03
C THR A 11 11.06 14.04 -23.07
N VAL A 12 9.74 14.16 -23.20
CA VAL A 12 8.77 13.40 -22.40
C VAL A 12 8.23 12.26 -23.25
N VAL A 13 8.46 11.02 -22.81
CA VAL A 13 7.96 9.81 -23.46
C VAL A 13 6.75 9.32 -22.67
N GLY A 14 5.59 9.30 -23.29
CA GLY A 14 4.37 8.80 -22.67
C GLY A 14 4.30 7.28 -22.81
N THR A 15 4.20 6.55 -21.69
CA THR A 15 4.14 5.08 -21.73
C THR A 15 2.75 4.57 -21.33
N ALA A 16 2.40 3.39 -21.83
CA ALA A 16 1.28 2.60 -21.33
C ALA A 16 1.85 1.32 -20.70
N HIS A 17 1.77 1.20 -19.38
CA HIS A 17 2.43 0.19 -18.52
C HIS A 17 2.07 -1.30 -18.78
N VAL A 18 1.51 -1.63 -19.95
CA VAL A 18 1.14 -3.00 -20.36
C VAL A 18 1.30 -3.20 -21.88
N SER A 19 2.03 -2.33 -22.60
CA SER A 19 2.15 -2.37 -24.05
C SER A 19 3.58 -2.58 -24.51
N GLU A 20 3.84 -3.66 -25.26
CA GLU A 20 5.13 -3.89 -25.95
C GLU A 20 5.55 -2.67 -26.78
N ARG A 21 4.59 -2.04 -27.46
CA ARG A 21 4.85 -0.80 -28.23
C ARG A 21 5.45 0.34 -27.41
N SER A 22 5.14 0.42 -26.11
CA SER A 22 5.71 1.45 -25.23
C SER A 22 7.13 1.10 -24.81
N VAL A 23 7.49 -0.19 -24.75
CA VAL A 23 8.87 -0.64 -24.59
C VAL A 23 9.68 -0.20 -25.81
N ASP A 24 9.24 -0.57 -27.01
CA ASP A 24 9.93 -0.23 -28.26
C ASP A 24 10.15 1.29 -28.41
N GLU A 25 9.11 2.09 -28.10
CA GLU A 25 9.16 3.55 -28.20
C GLU A 25 10.16 4.18 -27.22
N VAL A 26 10.28 3.62 -26.01
CA VAL A 26 11.24 4.05 -24.98
C VAL A 26 12.66 3.72 -25.45
N GLU A 27 12.91 2.48 -25.87
CA GLU A 27 14.22 2.03 -26.33
C GLU A 27 14.70 2.87 -27.52
N GLU A 28 13.86 3.01 -28.56
CA GLU A 28 14.19 3.78 -29.76
C GLU A 28 14.47 5.24 -29.43
N THR A 29 13.70 5.83 -28.50
CA THR A 29 13.90 7.22 -28.11
C THR A 29 15.20 7.43 -27.35
N ILE A 30 15.56 6.55 -26.41
CA ILE A 30 16.83 6.68 -25.68
C ILE A 30 18.02 6.49 -26.63
N GLU A 31 17.95 5.50 -27.53
CA GLU A 31 19.00 5.24 -28.51
C GLU A 31 19.18 6.38 -29.51
N ARG A 32 18.08 7.01 -29.94
CA ARG A 32 18.08 8.11 -30.91
C ARG A 32 18.53 9.43 -30.28
N GLU A 33 17.96 9.79 -29.13
CA GLU A 33 18.18 11.10 -28.50
C GLU A 33 19.49 11.14 -27.69
N ARG A 34 19.97 10.00 -27.18
CA ARG A 34 21.22 9.87 -26.41
C ARG A 34 21.33 10.95 -25.30
N PRO A 35 20.34 11.03 -24.39
CA PRO A 35 20.32 12.06 -23.35
C PRO A 35 21.48 11.87 -22.36
N ASP A 36 21.79 12.93 -21.60
CA ASP A 36 22.76 12.85 -20.51
C ASP A 36 22.21 12.04 -19.32
N VAL A 37 20.89 12.06 -19.12
CA VAL A 37 20.19 11.39 -18.02
C VAL A 37 18.83 10.87 -18.50
N VAL A 38 18.46 9.65 -18.11
CA VAL A 38 17.10 9.11 -18.25
C VAL A 38 16.38 9.19 -16.90
N ALA A 39 15.32 10.00 -16.84
CA ALA A 39 14.47 10.11 -15.66
C ALA A 39 13.28 9.15 -15.75
N VAL A 40 13.14 8.26 -14.77
CA VAL A 40 12.10 7.22 -14.73
C VAL A 40 11.13 7.49 -13.57
N GLU A 41 9.83 7.47 -13.85
CA GLU A 41 8.75 7.62 -12.85
C GLU A 41 8.63 6.35 -11.99
N LEU A 42 9.67 6.07 -11.21
CA LEU A 42 9.80 4.90 -10.36
C LEU A 42 10.43 5.30 -9.03
N ASP A 43 9.90 4.76 -7.92
CA ASP A 43 10.46 4.98 -6.59
C ASP A 43 11.59 3.98 -6.25
N GLU A 44 12.46 4.35 -5.31
CA GLU A 44 13.63 3.54 -4.90
C GLU A 44 13.26 2.13 -4.42
N GLY A 45 12.12 1.97 -3.74
CA GLY A 45 11.66 0.67 -3.26
C GLY A 45 11.29 -0.25 -4.41
N ARG A 46 10.57 0.28 -5.41
CA ARG A 46 10.22 -0.48 -6.61
C ARG A 46 11.40 -0.76 -7.51
N TYR A 47 12.34 0.17 -7.65
CA TYR A 47 13.59 -0.08 -8.36
C TYR A 47 14.36 -1.26 -7.74
N ARG A 48 14.57 -1.26 -6.42
CA ARG A 48 15.24 -2.37 -5.71
C ARG A 48 14.50 -3.71 -5.88
N GLN A 49 13.18 -3.70 -5.79
CA GLN A 49 12.37 -4.89 -6.06
C GLN A 49 12.55 -5.42 -7.49
N MET A 50 12.61 -4.53 -8.49
CA MET A 50 12.88 -4.91 -9.88
C MET A 50 14.27 -5.54 -10.07
N GLN A 51 15.25 -5.13 -9.26
CA GLN A 51 16.61 -5.70 -9.22
C GLN A 51 16.69 -7.02 -8.41
N GLY A 52 15.57 -7.50 -7.87
CA GLY A 52 15.49 -8.77 -7.13
C GLY A 52 15.75 -8.63 -5.63
N GLU A 53 15.76 -7.41 -5.08
CA GLU A 53 15.80 -7.21 -3.64
C GLU A 53 14.43 -7.54 -3.00
N THR A 54 14.47 -8.00 -1.75
CA THR A 54 13.24 -8.24 -1.00
C THR A 54 12.57 -6.90 -0.67
N PRO A 55 11.23 -6.78 -0.81
CA PRO A 55 10.54 -5.55 -0.44
C PRO A 55 10.84 -5.21 1.02
N ASP A 56 11.19 -3.96 1.30
CA ASP A 56 11.31 -3.49 2.68
C ASP A 56 9.92 -3.57 3.34
N ASP A 57 9.85 -4.19 4.52
CA ASP A 57 8.67 -4.14 5.36
C ASP A 57 8.43 -2.67 5.76
N LEU A 58 7.22 -2.19 5.53
CA LEU A 58 6.84 -0.84 5.92
C LEU A 58 6.94 -0.75 7.44
N ASP A 59 7.91 0.02 7.96
CA ASP A 59 8.10 0.14 9.40
C ASP A 59 6.92 0.89 9.99
N ALA A 60 5.96 0.12 10.48
CA ALA A 60 4.75 0.66 11.02
C ALA A 60 5.06 1.56 12.21
N GLY A 61 6.17 1.36 12.94
CA GLY A 61 6.54 2.18 14.09
C GLY A 61 6.53 3.70 13.81
N ASP A 62 7.00 4.10 12.63
CA ASP A 62 7.14 5.51 12.25
C ASP A 62 5.80 6.21 11.96
N LEU A 63 4.75 5.42 11.68
CA LEU A 63 3.41 5.89 11.37
C LEU A 63 2.48 6.03 12.57
N LEU A 64 2.88 5.49 13.72
CA LEU A 64 1.97 5.18 14.83
C LEU A 64 2.05 6.23 15.93
N LYS A 65 1.96 7.52 15.58
CA LYS A 65 1.73 8.59 16.57
C LYS A 65 0.22 8.78 16.74
N GLY A 66 -0.39 8.06 17.69
CA GLY A 66 -1.84 8.14 17.98
C GLY A 66 -2.36 7.12 19.00
N ASN A 67 -3.66 7.11 19.25
CA ASN A 67 -4.32 6.16 20.18
C ASN A 67 -4.12 4.71 19.70
N THR A 68 -3.84 3.76 20.62
CA THR A 68 -3.48 2.35 20.32
C THR A 68 -4.39 1.67 19.31
N VAL A 69 -5.71 1.93 19.35
CA VAL A 69 -6.68 1.38 18.39
C VAL A 69 -6.41 1.82 16.96
N PHE A 70 -6.06 3.10 16.75
CA PHE A 70 -5.73 3.61 15.42
C PHE A 70 -4.37 3.13 14.93
N GLN A 71 -3.48 2.78 15.86
CA GLN A 71 -2.20 2.19 15.52
C GLN A 71 -2.39 0.79 14.94
N PHE A 72 -3.14 -0.07 15.64
CA PHE A 72 -3.46 -1.40 15.13
C PHE A 72 -4.19 -1.36 13.78
N LEU A 73 -5.12 -0.41 13.61
CA LEU A 73 -5.83 -0.22 12.34
C LEU A 73 -4.88 0.17 11.20
N ALA A 74 -3.95 1.10 11.45
CA ALA A 74 -2.95 1.51 10.46
C ALA A 74 -2.02 0.35 10.07
N TYR A 75 -1.52 -0.40 11.05
CA TYR A 75 -0.67 -1.58 10.83
C TYR A 75 -1.37 -2.64 9.97
N TRP A 76 -2.57 -3.06 10.36
CA TRP A 76 -3.33 -4.10 9.64
C TRP A 76 -3.57 -3.75 8.17
N MET A 77 -3.86 -2.49 7.92
CA MET A 77 -4.18 -2.00 6.60
C MET A 77 -2.96 -1.79 5.72
N LEU A 78 -1.86 -1.33 6.33
CA LEU A 78 -0.58 -1.23 5.66
C LEU A 78 -0.09 -2.62 5.25
N SER A 79 -0.27 -3.62 6.12
CA SER A 79 -0.03 -5.03 5.81
C SER A 79 -0.94 -5.51 4.68
N TYR A 80 -2.23 -5.17 4.70
CA TYR A 80 -3.15 -5.51 3.61
C TYR A 80 -2.75 -4.85 2.27
N VAL A 81 -2.34 -3.59 2.25
CA VAL A 81 -1.84 -2.93 1.04
C VAL A 81 -0.54 -3.56 0.56
N GLN A 82 0.36 -3.98 1.47
CA GLN A 82 1.57 -4.73 1.12
C GLN A 82 1.24 -6.05 0.44
N THR A 83 0.34 -6.84 1.04
CA THR A 83 -0.12 -8.11 0.45
C THR A 83 -0.79 -7.88 -0.90
N GLN A 84 -1.67 -6.89 -1.00
CA GLN A 84 -2.40 -6.63 -2.25
C GLN A 84 -1.52 -6.08 -3.37
N LEU A 85 -0.49 -5.29 -3.03
CA LEU A 85 0.56 -4.89 -3.97
C LEU A 85 1.32 -6.14 -4.40
N GLY A 86 1.85 -6.94 -3.46
CA GLY A 86 2.58 -8.18 -3.75
C GLY A 86 1.82 -9.16 -4.65
N ASP A 87 0.52 -9.35 -4.41
CA ASP A 87 -0.32 -10.34 -5.11
C ASP A 87 -0.85 -9.85 -6.48
N ARG A 88 -0.73 -8.55 -6.82
CA ARG A 88 -1.23 -8.00 -8.11
C ARG A 88 -0.16 -7.81 -9.17
N PHE A 89 1.07 -8.24 -8.93
CA PHE A 89 2.18 -8.16 -9.89
C PHE A 89 2.41 -9.48 -10.68
N ASP A 90 1.36 -10.26 -10.93
CA ASP A 90 1.39 -11.45 -11.82
C ASP A 90 1.33 -11.13 -13.33
N ILE A 91 1.25 -9.84 -13.67
CA ILE A 91 1.68 -9.27 -14.97
C ILE A 91 2.90 -8.43 -14.60
N GLU A 92 3.88 -8.19 -15.47
CA GLU A 92 5.07 -7.39 -15.11
C GLU A 92 4.87 -5.90 -15.54
N PRO A 93 4.03 -5.10 -14.84
CA PRO A 93 3.90 -3.68 -15.12
C PRO A 93 5.24 -3.01 -14.80
N GLY A 94 5.64 -2.10 -15.68
CA GLY A 94 6.97 -1.50 -15.63
C GLY A 94 7.98 -2.15 -16.58
N ALA A 95 7.55 -2.97 -17.54
CA ALA A 95 8.42 -3.43 -18.63
C ALA A 95 9.02 -2.25 -19.42
N ASP A 96 8.24 -1.19 -19.63
CA ASP A 96 8.67 0.09 -20.19
C ASP A 96 9.72 0.79 -19.32
N MET A 97 9.50 0.81 -18.00
CA MET A 97 10.46 1.38 -17.04
C MET A 97 11.75 0.57 -16.95
N ARG A 98 11.65 -0.77 -16.93
CA ARG A 98 12.79 -1.69 -16.93
C ARG A 98 13.61 -1.54 -18.21
N ALA A 99 12.95 -1.48 -19.38
CA ALA A 99 13.64 -1.22 -20.64
C ALA A 99 14.36 0.14 -20.65
N ALA A 100 13.74 1.19 -20.10
CA ALA A 100 14.40 2.49 -19.95
C ALA A 100 15.70 2.39 -19.14
N ILE A 101 15.66 1.67 -18.02
CA ILE A 101 16.80 1.42 -17.14
C ILE A 101 17.87 0.60 -17.88
N ASP A 102 17.49 -0.53 -18.45
CA ASP A 102 18.40 -1.48 -19.11
C ASP A 102 19.13 -0.83 -20.30
N VAL A 103 18.41 -0.07 -21.14
CA VAL A 103 19.00 0.65 -22.28
C VAL A 103 19.91 1.78 -21.79
N ALA A 104 19.48 2.57 -20.80
CA ALA A 104 20.32 3.63 -20.25
C ALA A 104 21.63 3.08 -19.68
N GLU A 105 21.56 2.06 -18.83
CA GLU A 105 22.72 1.40 -18.24
C GLU A 105 23.63 0.78 -19.32
N GLY A 106 23.04 0.11 -20.32
CA GLY A 106 23.77 -0.47 -21.45
C GLY A 106 24.51 0.57 -22.32
N LEU A 107 24.00 1.80 -22.38
CA LEU A 107 24.62 2.92 -23.09
C LEU A 107 25.53 3.77 -22.21
N GLY A 108 25.62 3.49 -20.91
CA GLY A 108 26.37 4.26 -19.93
C GLY A 108 25.77 5.64 -19.64
N ILE A 109 24.45 5.76 -19.74
CA ILE A 109 23.66 6.97 -19.44
C ILE A 109 23.18 6.88 -17.99
N ASP A 110 23.24 8.00 -17.26
CA ASP A 110 22.79 8.05 -15.87
C ASP A 110 21.27 7.86 -15.77
N VAL A 111 20.82 7.11 -14.76
CA VAL A 111 19.39 6.91 -14.46
C VAL A 111 19.00 7.71 -13.22
N ALA A 112 17.92 8.49 -13.31
CA ALA A 112 17.35 9.24 -12.20
C ALA A 112 15.94 8.73 -11.87
N LEU A 113 15.74 8.29 -10.63
CA LEU A 113 14.43 7.90 -10.11
C LEU A 113 13.67 9.17 -9.69
N VAL A 114 12.53 9.45 -10.34
CA VAL A 114 11.79 10.71 -10.14
C VAL A 114 10.40 10.54 -9.52
N ASP A 115 10.08 9.35 -9.00
CA ASP A 115 8.86 9.15 -8.20
C ASP A 115 9.16 9.14 -6.69
N ARG A 116 8.12 9.45 -5.92
CA ARG A 116 8.16 9.41 -4.47
C ARG A 116 7.92 8.00 -3.98
N ASP A 117 8.67 7.62 -2.95
CA ASP A 117 8.36 6.48 -2.09
C ASP A 117 6.84 6.36 -1.81
N ILE A 118 6.29 5.22 -2.23
CA ILE A 118 4.86 4.93 -2.15
C ILE A 118 4.36 4.93 -0.71
N GLN A 119 5.21 4.55 0.24
CA GLN A 119 4.90 4.57 1.66
C GLN A 119 4.55 5.99 2.04
N THR A 120 5.42 6.96 1.79
CA THR A 120 5.19 8.38 2.09
C THR A 120 3.86 8.89 1.53
N THR A 121 3.49 8.46 0.31
CA THR A 121 2.21 8.81 -0.31
C THR A 121 1.03 8.21 0.47
N ILE A 122 1.10 6.91 0.80
CA ILE A 122 0.10 6.20 1.61
C ILE A 122 -0.02 6.88 3.00
N GLN A 123 1.09 7.14 3.68
CA GLN A 123 1.16 7.81 4.98
C GLN A 123 0.44 9.18 4.96
N ARG A 124 0.71 9.98 3.93
CA ARG A 124 0.09 11.30 3.74
C ARG A 124 -1.40 11.22 3.43
N PHE A 125 -1.83 10.19 2.70
CA PHE A 125 -3.22 9.90 2.43
C PHE A 125 -3.95 9.53 3.73
N TRP A 126 -3.35 8.65 4.55
CA TRP A 126 -3.86 8.28 5.88
C TRP A 126 -4.00 9.46 6.84
N ALA A 127 -2.99 10.32 6.88
CA ALA A 127 -2.99 11.48 7.77
C ALA A 127 -4.13 12.47 7.44
N ARG A 128 -4.58 12.50 6.19
CA ARG A 128 -5.66 13.39 5.72
C ARG A 128 -7.06 12.84 5.99
N MET A 129 -7.19 11.56 6.31
CA MET A 129 -8.49 10.93 6.52
C MET A 129 -9.02 11.13 7.94
N SER A 130 -10.31 11.41 8.01
CA SER A 130 -11.09 11.31 9.24
C SER A 130 -11.24 9.85 9.68
N ILE A 131 -11.56 9.65 10.95
CA ILE A 131 -11.75 8.32 11.53
C ILE A 131 -12.83 7.52 10.78
N THR A 132 -13.91 8.17 10.36
CA THR A 132 -15.02 7.52 9.64
C THR A 132 -14.61 7.08 8.24
N GLU A 133 -13.77 7.84 7.54
CA GLU A 133 -13.23 7.47 6.22
C GLU A 133 -12.28 6.28 6.33
N LYS A 134 -11.41 6.28 7.35
CA LYS A 134 -10.54 5.12 7.64
C LYS A 134 -11.35 3.85 7.86
N LEU A 135 -12.38 3.92 8.72
CA LEU A 135 -13.26 2.79 9.00
C LEU A 135 -14.06 2.34 7.77
N ARG A 136 -14.54 3.27 6.94
CA ARG A 136 -15.25 2.94 5.69
C ARG A 136 -14.34 2.27 4.68
N MET A 137 -13.11 2.75 4.51
CA MET A 137 -12.15 2.14 3.60
C MET A 137 -11.77 0.74 4.07
N VAL A 138 -11.44 0.58 5.35
CA VAL A 138 -11.14 -0.73 5.96
C VAL A 138 -12.33 -1.68 5.79
N GLY A 139 -13.54 -1.21 6.09
CA GLY A 139 -14.76 -1.97 5.85
C GLY A 139 -14.88 -2.39 4.39
N GLY A 140 -14.75 -1.46 3.45
CA GLY A 140 -14.85 -1.73 2.02
C GLY A 140 -13.83 -2.76 1.51
N LEU A 141 -12.59 -2.70 1.99
CA LEU A 141 -11.53 -3.65 1.64
C LEU A 141 -11.80 -5.03 2.25
N ALA A 142 -12.21 -5.10 3.51
CA ALA A 142 -12.57 -6.35 4.18
C ALA A 142 -13.79 -7.03 3.52
N PHE A 143 -14.81 -6.25 3.14
CA PHE A 143 -15.98 -6.77 2.42
C PHE A 143 -15.69 -7.14 0.97
N GLY A 144 -14.66 -6.56 0.35
CA GLY A 144 -14.27 -6.85 -1.03
C GLY A 144 -13.49 -8.17 -1.20
N ILE A 145 -12.86 -8.67 -0.13
CA ILE A 145 -11.88 -9.77 -0.22
C ILE A 145 -12.23 -10.96 0.64
N THR A 146 -13.19 -10.81 1.56
CA THR A 146 -13.50 -11.87 2.51
C THR A 146 -14.98 -12.18 2.49
N ASP A 147 -15.31 -13.48 2.52
CA ASP A 147 -16.68 -13.99 2.65
C ASP A 147 -17.39 -13.22 3.78
N PRO A 148 -18.59 -12.64 3.56
CA PRO A 148 -19.28 -11.79 4.54
C PRO A 148 -19.37 -12.40 5.96
N ARG A 149 -19.28 -13.72 6.06
CA ARG A 149 -19.24 -14.50 7.30
C ARG A 149 -17.95 -14.27 8.09
N ILE A 150 -16.80 -14.25 7.44
CA ILE A 150 -15.49 -14.08 8.09
C ILE A 150 -15.35 -12.64 8.59
N VAL A 151 -15.80 -11.65 7.81
CA VAL A 151 -15.85 -10.25 8.25
C VAL A 151 -16.74 -10.12 9.49
N GLY A 152 -17.91 -10.77 9.48
CA GLY A 152 -18.81 -10.83 10.63
C GLY A 152 -18.17 -11.43 11.88
N VAL A 153 -17.39 -12.52 11.73
CA VAL A 153 -16.70 -13.18 12.84
C VAL A 153 -15.57 -12.30 13.40
N VAL A 154 -14.73 -11.71 12.55
CA VAL A 154 -13.61 -10.86 13.00
C VAL A 154 -14.11 -9.58 13.69
N VAL A 155 -15.10 -8.91 13.09
CA VAL A 155 -15.72 -7.72 13.71
C VAL A 155 -16.42 -8.10 15.02
N GLY A 156 -17.15 -9.23 15.04
CA GLY A 156 -17.82 -9.73 16.23
C GLY A 156 -16.84 -10.06 17.37
N LEU A 157 -15.71 -10.70 17.05
CA LEU A 157 -14.65 -11.02 18.01
C LEU A 157 -14.00 -9.74 18.56
N PHE A 158 -13.70 -8.77 17.70
CA PHE A 158 -13.06 -7.52 18.11
C PHE A 158 -13.98 -6.67 19.00
N VAL A 159 -15.25 -6.56 18.63
CA VAL A 159 -16.28 -5.91 19.48
C VAL A 159 -16.47 -6.69 20.77
N GLY A 160 -16.52 -8.02 20.73
CA GLY A 160 -16.64 -8.88 21.91
C GLY A 160 -15.45 -8.77 22.86
N LEU A 161 -14.22 -8.68 22.36
CA LEU A 161 -13.00 -8.57 23.17
C LEU A 161 -12.84 -7.19 23.81
N LEU A 162 -13.24 -6.11 23.12
CA LEU A 162 -13.13 -4.75 23.63
C LEU A 162 -14.34 -4.32 24.48
N ALA A 163 -15.55 -4.60 24.01
CA ALA A 163 -16.78 -4.25 24.71
C ALA A 163 -17.14 -5.29 25.78
N GLY A 164 -16.78 -6.56 25.60
CA GLY A 164 -17.12 -7.65 26.53
C GLY A 164 -16.61 -7.44 27.96
N PRO A 165 -15.36 -7.01 28.20
CA PRO A 165 -14.89 -6.67 29.54
C PRO A 165 -15.63 -5.49 30.15
N ILE A 166 -15.95 -4.46 29.36
CA ILE A 166 -16.70 -3.28 29.81
C ILE A 166 -18.15 -3.67 30.16
N ILE A 167 -18.80 -4.47 29.32
CA ILE A 167 -20.15 -4.98 29.53
C ILE A 167 -20.18 -6.00 30.68
N GLY A 168 -19.15 -6.82 30.85
CA GLY A 168 -19.01 -7.75 31.98
C GLY A 168 -18.85 -7.03 33.32
N LEU A 169 -18.09 -5.93 33.32
CA LEU A 169 -17.78 -5.19 34.55
C LEU A 169 -18.84 -4.15 34.93
N PHE A 170 -19.57 -3.60 33.94
CA PHE A 170 -20.57 -2.54 34.15
C PHE A 170 -21.99 -2.87 33.63
N GLY A 171 -22.21 -4.03 33.00
CA GLY A 171 -23.49 -4.39 32.38
C GLY A 171 -24.66 -4.46 33.37
N GLY A 172 -24.41 -4.94 34.58
CA GLY A 172 -25.39 -4.91 35.67
C GLY A 172 -25.79 -3.49 36.11
N ALA A 173 -24.89 -2.51 36.00
CA ALA A 173 -25.18 -1.10 36.30
C ALA A 173 -25.91 -0.38 35.15
N LEU A 174 -25.78 -0.88 33.93
CA LEU A 174 -26.41 -0.34 32.72
C LEU A 174 -27.74 -1.03 32.37
N GLY A 175 -28.23 -1.95 33.21
CA GLY A 175 -29.49 -2.67 32.99
C GLY A 175 -29.42 -3.72 31.88
N ILE A 176 -28.22 -4.15 31.50
CA ILE A 176 -28.01 -5.23 30.52
C ILE A 176 -28.23 -6.56 31.25
N SER A 177 -29.22 -7.34 30.81
CA SER A 177 -29.59 -8.59 31.46
C SER A 177 -28.52 -9.68 31.28
N ASP A 178 -28.40 -10.58 32.27
CA ASP A 178 -27.46 -11.71 32.26
C ASP A 178 -27.60 -12.61 31.02
N ALA A 179 -28.79 -12.65 30.40
CA ALA A 179 -29.05 -13.36 29.15
C ALA A 179 -28.31 -12.74 27.95
N LEU A 180 -28.15 -11.42 27.91
CA LEU A 180 -27.42 -10.73 26.85
C LEU A 180 -25.91 -10.92 27.04
N LEU A 181 -25.44 -10.88 28.28
CA LEU A 181 -24.05 -11.19 28.66
C LEU A 181 -23.66 -12.62 28.27
N THR A 182 -24.52 -13.59 28.60
CA THR A 182 -24.27 -15.02 28.31
C THR A 182 -24.25 -15.30 26.80
N SER A 183 -25.09 -14.62 26.01
CA SER A 183 -25.12 -14.78 24.56
C SER A 183 -23.91 -14.13 23.86
N VAL A 184 -23.43 -12.98 24.35
CA VAL A 184 -22.20 -12.35 23.83
C VAL A 184 -20.97 -13.18 24.18
N THR A 185 -20.82 -13.63 25.44
CA THR A 185 -19.69 -14.48 25.85
C THR A 185 -19.73 -15.85 25.19
N GLY A 186 -20.92 -16.45 25.05
CA GLY A 186 -21.11 -17.73 24.34
C GLY A 186 -20.79 -17.63 22.84
N GLY A 187 -21.17 -16.54 22.18
CA GLY A 187 -20.84 -16.29 20.78
C GLY A 187 -19.33 -16.14 20.53
N VAL A 188 -18.61 -15.48 21.44
CA VAL A 188 -17.14 -15.35 21.37
C VAL A 188 -16.45 -16.71 21.55
N LEU A 189 -16.89 -17.53 22.51
CA LEU A 189 -16.33 -18.87 22.73
C LEU A 189 -16.53 -19.81 21.54
N VAL A 190 -17.71 -19.78 20.91
CA VAL A 190 -17.99 -20.59 19.72
C VAL A 190 -17.16 -20.10 18.52
N ALA A 191 -17.00 -18.79 18.34
CA ALA A 191 -16.15 -18.23 17.29
C ALA A 191 -14.67 -18.61 17.44
N VAL A 192 -14.15 -18.69 18.67
CA VAL A 192 -12.77 -19.12 18.96
C VAL A 192 -12.58 -20.64 18.82
N ALA A 193 -13.63 -21.43 19.04
CA ALA A 193 -13.55 -22.89 18.95
C ALA A 193 -13.76 -23.45 17.52
N VAL A 194 -14.33 -22.66 16.62
CA VAL A 194 -14.69 -23.07 15.24
C VAL A 194 -13.82 -22.38 14.17
N GLY A 195 -13.07 -21.34 14.53
CA GLY A 195 -11.98 -20.79 13.72
C GLY A 195 -10.68 -21.57 13.92
#